data_AF-H8KB05-F1
#
_entry.id   AF-H8KB05-F1
#
_cell.length_a   1.000
_cell.length_b   1.000
_cell.length_c   1.000
_cell.angle_alpha   90.00
_cell.angle_beta   90.00
_cell.angle_gamma   90.00
#
_symmetry.space_group_name_H-M   'P 1'
#
loop_
_entity.id
_entity.type
_entity.pdbx_description
1 polymer ?
#
loop_
_entity_poly.entity_id
_entity_poly.type
_entity_poly.pdbx_seq_one_letter_code
_entity_poly.pdbx_strand_id
1 'polypeptide(L)'
;MVVTLKQRLNEEKSEVVTNCHRLKLTAIDGKKYVTGCANTESLFRIIQSIPSPKAESFKQWLAKIGYERIQEISDPEKSIDRARDN
;
A
#
# COMPACT_ATOMS: atom_id res chain seq x y z
N MET A 1 11.33 3.17 32.67
CA MET A 1 11.55 3.53 31.26
C MET A 1 10.44 2.88 30.43
N VAL A 2 9.45 3.67 29.98
CA VAL A 2 8.37 3.13 29.13
C VAL A 2 8.88 3.16 27.69
N VAL A 3 9.31 2.02 27.17
CA VAL A 3 9.72 1.89 25.77
C VAL A 3 8.47 2.05 24.91
N THR A 4 8.35 3.15 24.18
CA THR A 4 7.21 3.41 23.31
C THR A 4 7.28 2.52 22.06
N LEU A 5 6.13 2.11 21.55
CA LEU A 5 6.01 1.28 20.34
C LEU A 5 6.86 1.85 19.18
N LYS A 6 6.89 3.18 19.03
CA LYS A 6 7.72 3.88 18.05
C LYS A 6 9.22 3.56 18.16
N GLN A 7 9.75 3.41 19.38
CA GLN A 7 11.15 3.13 19.60
C GLN A 7 11.50 1.69 19.19
N ARG A 8 10.63 0.72 19.53
CA ARG A 8 10.77 -0.68 19.08
C ARG A 8 10.72 -0.80 17.56
N LEU A 9 9.78 -0.13 16.90
CA LEU A 9 9.69 -0.16 15.44
C LEU A 9 10.88 0.52 14.75
N ASN A 10 11.49 1.54 15.36
CA ASN A 10 12.73 2.14 14.84
C ASN A 10 13.93 1.19 14.97
N GLU A 11 14.07 0.49 16.09
CA GLU A 11 15.11 -0.51 16.32
C GLU A 11 14.94 -1.72 15.38
N GLU A 12 13.71 -2.12 15.10
CA GLU A 12 13.35 -3.18 14.14
C GLU A 12 13.49 -2.74 12.66
N LYS A 13 13.95 -1.50 12.39
CA LYS A 13 14.02 -0.89 11.05
C LYS A 13 12.70 -0.96 10.28
N SER A 14 11.58 -0.80 10.99
CA SER A 14 10.28 -0.86 10.38
C SER A 14 10.05 0.34 9.46
N GLU A 15 9.80 0.05 8.18
CA GLU A 15 9.50 1.04 7.15
C GLU A 15 8.26 1.90 7.46
N VAL A 16 7.40 1.46 8.39
CA VAL A 16 6.24 2.21 8.87
C VAL A 16 6.66 3.50 9.59
N VAL A 17 7.85 3.54 10.20
CA VAL A 17 8.37 4.74 10.87
C VAL A 17 9.28 5.57 9.95
N THR A 18 9.82 4.96 8.88
CA THR A 18 10.78 5.60 7.97
C THR A 18 10.15 6.17 6.69
N ASN A 19 9.19 5.47 6.09
CA ASN A 19 8.64 5.80 4.76
C ASN A 19 7.20 6.36 4.79
N CYS A 20 6.51 6.28 5.93
CA CYS A 20 5.18 6.86 6.11
C CYS A 20 5.26 8.26 6.73
N HIS A 21 4.87 9.28 5.97
CA HIS A 21 4.81 10.66 6.43
C HIS A 21 3.49 10.94 7.13
N ARG A 22 3.54 11.69 8.24
CA ARG A 22 2.35 12.04 9.01
C ARG A 22 1.70 13.30 8.42
N LEU A 23 0.60 13.14 7.71
CA LEU A 23 -0.18 14.25 7.15
C LEU A 23 -1.48 14.47 7.94
N LYS A 24 -1.94 15.72 7.99
CA LYS A 24 -3.23 16.06 8.58
C LYS A 24 -4.33 15.80 7.55
N LEU A 25 -5.12 14.75 7.76
CA LEU A 25 -6.26 14.40 6.93
C LEU A 25 -7.56 14.81 7.62
N THR A 26 -8.53 15.30 6.85
CA THR A 26 -9.87 15.60 7.35
C THR A 26 -10.65 14.29 7.48
N ALA A 27 -11.16 14.00 8.68
CA ALA A 27 -12.04 12.88 8.93
C ALA A 27 -13.51 13.24 8.67
N ILE A 28 -14.39 12.24 8.76
CA ILE A 28 -15.83 12.37 8.51
C ILE A 28 -16.49 13.40 9.44
N ASP A 29 -15.95 13.58 10.63
CA ASP A 29 -16.40 14.55 11.63
C ASP A 29 -15.90 15.99 11.38
N GLY A 30 -15.22 16.23 10.26
CA GLY A 30 -14.66 17.52 9.87
C GLY A 30 -13.37 17.91 10.61
N LYS A 31 -12.89 17.09 11.55
CA LYS A 31 -11.64 17.37 12.29
C LYS A 31 -10.44 16.84 11.51
N LYS A 32 -9.29 17.51 11.69
CA LYS A 32 -8.02 17.11 11.07
C LYS A 32 -7.23 16.23 12.02
N TYR A 33 -6.99 14.99 11.62
CA TYR A 33 -6.20 14.01 12.38
C TYR A 33 -4.88 13.73 11.69
N VAL A 34 -3.86 13.46 12.50
CA VAL A 34 -2.53 13.13 11.99
C VAL A 34 -2.51 11.65 11.63
N THR A 35 -2.50 11.36 10.33
CA THR A 35 -2.55 10.01 9.77
C THR A 35 -1.25 9.68 9.05
N GLY A 36 -0.81 8.43 9.13
CA GLY A 36 0.35 7.96 8.35
C GLY A 36 -0.05 7.81 6.88
N CYS A 37 0.65 8.52 6.00
CA CYS A 37 0.46 8.50 4.57
C CYS A 37 1.74 8.00 3.90
N ALA A 38 1.59 7.13 2.91
CA ALA A 38 2.67 6.71 2.04
C ALA A 38 2.34 7.13 0.60
N ASN A 39 3.36 7.47 -0.18
CA ASN A 39 3.20 7.59 -1.63
C ASN A 39 3.17 6.17 -2.25
N THR A 40 2.85 6.09 -3.54
CA THR A 40 2.68 4.81 -4.25
C THR A 40 3.93 3.93 -4.19
N GLU A 41 5.11 4.51 -4.40
CA GLU A 41 6.38 3.78 -4.34
C GLU A 41 6.65 3.19 -2.95
N SER A 42 6.55 4.01 -1.91
CA SER A 42 6.71 3.59 -0.52
C SER A 42 5.72 2.49 -0.14
N LEU A 43 4.47 2.59 -0.60
CA LEU A 43 3.46 1.57 -0.35
C LEU A 43 3.86 0.22 -0.97
N PHE A 44 4.32 0.22 -2.24
CA PHE A 44 4.79 -1.01 -2.88
C PHE A 44 6.02 -1.61 -2.19
N ARG A 45 6.95 -0.78 -1.70
CA ARG A 45 8.11 -1.25 -0.93
C ARG A 45 7.70 -1.92 0.38
N ILE A 46 6.77 -1.31 1.12
CA ILE A 46 6.19 -1.90 2.33
C ILE A 46 5.55 -3.25 2.02
N ILE A 47 4.79 -3.35 0.92
CA ILE A 47 4.15 -4.61 0.53
C ILE A 47 5.19 -5.69 0.20
N GLN A 48 6.27 -5.33 -0.51
CA GLN A 48 7.36 -6.25 -0.85
C GLN A 48 8.12 -6.73 0.39
N SER A 49 8.30 -5.87 1.41
CA SER A 49 9.10 -6.16 2.60
C SER A 49 8.41 -7.08 3.62
N ILE A 50 7.09 -7.30 3.54
CA ILE A 50 6.35 -8.14 4.48
C ILE A 50 6.71 -9.63 4.30
N PRO A 51 7.34 -10.29 5.31
CA PRO A 51 7.74 -11.70 5.22
C PRO A 51 6.64 -12.69 5.66
N SER A 52 5.40 -12.22 5.82
CA SER A 52 4.27 -13.02 6.32
C SER A 52 3.58 -13.82 5.21
N PRO A 53 3.29 -15.12 5.41
CA PRO A 53 2.48 -15.91 4.48
C PRO A 53 1.07 -15.33 4.27
N LYS A 54 0.54 -14.57 5.23
CA LYS A 54 -0.77 -13.91 5.09
C LYS A 54 -0.76 -12.79 4.05
N ALA A 55 0.41 -12.22 3.78
CA ALA A 55 0.55 -11.21 2.74
C ALA A 55 0.60 -11.83 1.33
N GLU A 56 0.77 -13.14 1.21
CA GLU A 56 0.91 -13.83 -0.08
C GLU A 56 -0.33 -13.66 -0.95
N SER A 57 -1.53 -13.81 -0.39
CA SER A 57 -2.78 -13.60 -1.14
C SER A 57 -2.86 -12.21 -1.75
N PHE A 58 -2.38 -11.19 -1.02
CA PHE A 58 -2.36 -9.82 -1.49
C PHE A 58 -1.28 -9.60 -2.58
N LYS A 59 -0.11 -10.23 -2.45
CA LYS A 59 0.95 -10.19 -3.47
C LYS A 59 0.50 -10.86 -4.79
N GLN A 60 -0.19 -12.00 -4.70
CA GLN A 60 -0.76 -12.69 -5.86
C GLN A 60 -1.83 -11.84 -6.56
N TRP A 61 -2.69 -11.18 -5.78
CA TRP A 61 -3.67 -10.25 -6.32
C TRP A 61 -2.99 -9.08 -7.05
N LEU A 62 -1.95 -8.47 -6.47
CA LEU A 62 -1.17 -7.42 -7.13
C LEU A 62 -0.51 -7.91 -8.42
N ALA A 63 0.04 -9.13 -8.42
CA ALA A 63 0.65 -9.72 -9.61
C ALA A 63 -0.40 -9.92 -10.73
N LYS A 64 -1.60 -10.37 -10.39
CA LYS A 64 -2.72 -10.51 -11.33
C LYS A 64 -3.12 -9.15 -11.94
N ILE A 65 -3.35 -8.14 -11.11
CA ILE A 65 -3.72 -6.80 -11.58
C ILE A 65 -2.61 -6.18 -12.45
N GLY A 66 -1.35 -6.36 -12.05
CA GLY A 66 -0.20 -5.91 -12.83
C GLY A 66 -0.14 -6.57 -14.21
N TYR A 67 -0.38 -7.88 -14.27
CA TYR A 67 -0.46 -8.63 -15.53
C TYR A 67 -1.59 -8.15 -16.42
N GLU A 68 -2.80 -7.98 -15.87
CA GLU A 68 -3.97 -7.46 -16.59
C GLU A 68 -3.67 -6.08 -17.18
N ARG A 69 -3.04 -5.19 -16.41
CA ARG A 69 -2.68 -3.85 -16.88
C ARG A 69 -1.68 -3.87 -18.02
N ILE A 70 -0.69 -4.76 -17.98
CA ILE A 70 0.28 -4.95 -19.07
C ILE A 70 -0.43 -5.47 -20.33
N GLN A 71 -1.37 -6.41 -20.17
CA GLN A 71 -2.17 -6.93 -21.27
C GLN A 71 -3.05 -5.84 -21.91
N GLU A 72 -3.73 -5.01 -21.12
CA GLU A 72 -4.52 -3.87 -21.60
C GLU A 72 -3.69 -2.83 -22.35
N ILE A 73 -2.44 -2.61 -21.93
CA ILE A 73 -1.52 -1.70 -22.64
C ILE A 73 -1.08 -2.30 -23.97
N SER A 74 -0.86 -3.62 -24.01
CA SER A 74 -0.48 -4.33 -25.23
C SER A 74 -1.64 -4.49 -26.21
N ASP A 75 -2.87 -4.51 -25.73
CA ASP A 75 -4.09 -4.76 -26.50
C ASP A 75 -5.26 -3.92 -25.92
N PRO A 76 -5.50 -2.72 -26.48
CA PRO A 76 -6.51 -1.79 -25.98
C PRO A 76 -7.93 -2.35 -26.02
N GLU A 77 -8.24 -3.31 -26.88
CA GLU A 77 -9.59 -3.89 -26.99
C GLU A 77 -9.98 -4.66 -25.72
N LYS A 78 -9.01 -5.31 -25.05
CA LYS A 78 -9.23 -5.99 -23.76
C LYS A 78 -9.71 -5.05 -22.66
N SER A 79 -9.37 -3.76 -22.75
CA SER A 79 -9.84 -2.77 -21.76
C SER A 79 -11.34 -2.48 -21.88
N ILE A 80 -11.90 -2.58 -23.10
CA ILE A 80 -13.31 -2.34 -23.39
C ILE A 80 -14.16 -3.50 -22.88
N ASP A 81 -13.72 -4.74 -23.09
CA ASP A 81 -14.43 -5.92 -22.61
C ASP A 81 -14.47 -5.97 -21.07
N ARG A 82 -13.36 -5.61 -20.40
CA ARG A 82 -13.34 -5.49 -18.93
C ARG A 82 -14.31 -4.44 -18.38
N ALA A 83 -14.48 -3.32 -19.10
CA ALA A 83 -15.43 -2.27 -18.70
C ALA A 83 -16.90 -2.70 -18.86
N ARG A 84 -17.18 -3.76 -19.61
CA ARG A 84 -18.51 -4.34 -19.77
C ARG A 84 -18.84 -5.37 -18.68
N ASP A 85 -17.82 -6.05 -18.16
CA ASP A 85 -17.98 -7.09 -17.14
C ASP A 85 -18.02 -6.57 -15.69
N ASN A 86 -17.66 -5.30 -15.43
CA ASN A 86 -17.73 -4.63 -14.12
C ASN A 86 -18.91 -3.66 -14.02
#